data_AF-A0A8R7P9A6-F1
#
_entry.id   AF-A0A8R7P9A6-F1
#
_cell.length_a   1.000
_cell.length_b   1.000
_cell.length_c   1.000
_cell.angle_alpha   90.00
_cell.angle_beta   90.00
_cell.angle_gamma   90.00
#
_symmetry.space_group_name_H-M   'P 1'
#
loop_
_entity.id
_entity.type
_entity.pdbx_description
1 polymer ?
#
loop_
_entity_poly.entity_id
_entity_poly.type
_entity_poly.pdbx_seq_one_letter_code
_entity_poly.pdbx_strand_id
1 'polypeptide(L)'
;MSGLEYIQIEAKNIDAAAGKIIGVLEDTSKGNMIYFKGWEGLGASAVLNLVAQRLKSSTRSNKFDVVIHVDCSVWKSMRALQKAVAEELELPQPVMDIFDQCDEDDDFNGIDKGSRGVIADIRREIFEKLASSRFVVIFHNGSSRYIDFYECGVPAIPFLRNKVLWAWRGRFRLG
;
A
#
# COMPACT_ATOMS: atom_id res chain seq x y z
N MET A 1 15.52 -10.60 -15.26
CA MET A 1 15.20 -10.64 -13.82
C MET A 1 16.21 -9.75 -13.10
N SER A 2 15.81 -8.55 -12.69
CA SER A 2 16.66 -7.72 -11.82
C SER A 2 16.73 -8.37 -10.44
N GLY A 3 17.95 -8.60 -9.92
CA GLY A 3 18.16 -9.21 -8.61
C GLY A 3 17.59 -8.37 -7.47
N LEU A 4 17.46 -8.98 -6.29
CA LEU A 4 17.13 -8.26 -5.06
C LEU A 4 18.24 -7.24 -4.73
N GLU A 5 17.87 -5.97 -4.64
CA GLU A 5 18.76 -4.91 -4.14
C GLU A 5 18.54 -4.73 -2.64
N TYR A 6 19.61 -4.74 -1.86
CA TYR A 6 19.57 -4.44 -0.43
C TYR A 6 20.07 -3.02 -0.18
N ILE A 7 19.24 -2.19 0.45
CA ILE A 7 19.58 -0.83 0.85
C ILE A 7 19.68 -0.80 2.38
N GLN A 8 20.88 -0.55 2.90
CA GLN A 8 21.08 -0.37 4.33
C GLN A 8 20.81 1.10 4.70
N ILE A 9 19.89 1.29 5.66
CA ILE A 9 19.54 2.61 6.19
C ILE A 9 20.01 2.68 7.65
N GLU A 10 21.05 3.47 7.90
CA GLU A 10 21.48 3.78 9.26
C GLU A 10 20.70 4.98 9.80
N ALA A 11 19.78 4.76 10.73
CA ALA A 11 19.00 5.82 11.34
C ALA A 11 18.92 5.64 12.85
N LYS A 12 19.11 6.74 13.58
CA LYS A 12 19.11 6.75 15.05
C LYS A 12 17.69 6.75 15.66
N ASN A 13 16.68 7.10 14.88
CA ASN A 13 15.28 7.17 15.31
C ASN A 13 14.32 7.08 14.10
N ILE A 14 13.02 7.00 14.40
CA ILE A 14 11.91 6.91 13.42
C ILE A 14 11.93 8.09 12.44
N ASP A 15 12.19 9.30 12.94
CA ASP A 15 12.21 10.53 12.17
C ASP A 15 13.28 10.53 11.06
N ALA A 16 14.51 10.16 11.44
CA ALA A 16 15.64 10.03 10.53
C ALA A 16 15.43 8.88 9.53
N ALA A 17 14.86 7.76 9.98
CA ALA A 17 14.55 6.63 9.09
C ALA A 17 13.52 7.02 8.03
N ALA A 18 12.43 7.68 8.44
CA ALA A 18 11.40 8.16 7.53
C ALA A 18 11.97 9.11 6.46
N GLY A 19 12.84 10.04 6.87
CA GLY A 19 13.51 10.95 5.93
C GLY A 19 14.37 10.22 4.90
N LYS A 20 15.18 9.24 5.34
CA LYS A 20 16.00 8.43 4.42
C LYS A 20 15.16 7.57 3.47
N ILE A 21 14.07 6.98 3.96
CA ILE A 21 13.16 6.18 3.12
C ILE A 21 12.47 7.04 2.07
N ILE A 22 12.04 8.26 2.41
CA ILE A 22 11.46 9.20 1.42
C ILE A 22 12.48 9.46 0.31
N GLY A 23 13.75 9.71 0.64
CA GLY A 23 14.81 9.87 -0.37
C GLY A 23 14.96 8.65 -1.30
N VAL A 24 14.85 7.42 -0.75
CA VAL A 24 14.87 6.18 -1.54
C VAL A 24 13.63 6.05 -2.45
N LEU A 25 12.46 6.47 -1.98
CA LEU A 25 11.23 6.45 -2.78
C LEU A 25 11.30 7.45 -3.93
N GLU A 26 11.88 8.62 -3.71
CA GLU A 26 12.00 9.66 -4.73
C GLU A 26 13.06 9.33 -5.80
N ASP A 27 14.07 8.52 -5.44
CA ASP A 27 15.13 8.06 -6.34
C ASP A 27 14.59 7.08 -7.40
N THR A 28 14.58 7.55 -8.65
CA THR A 28 14.12 6.78 -9.82
C THR A 28 15.08 5.68 -10.26
N SER A 29 16.31 5.65 -9.75
CA SER A 29 17.24 4.53 -9.99
C SER A 29 16.89 3.28 -9.16
N LYS A 30 16.11 3.45 -8.09
CA LYS A 30 15.71 2.36 -7.20
C LYS A 30 14.50 1.61 -7.70
N GLY A 31 14.40 0.32 -7.33
CA GLY A 31 13.24 -0.53 -7.62
C GLY A 31 11.91 0.07 -7.16
N ASN A 32 10.81 -0.44 -7.74
CA ASN A 32 9.45 -0.01 -7.42
C ASN A 32 8.88 -0.70 -6.19
N MET A 33 9.26 -1.95 -5.92
CA MET A 33 8.78 -2.73 -4.78
C MET A 33 9.84 -2.74 -3.66
N ILE A 34 9.54 -2.12 -2.53
CA ILE A 34 10.49 -1.89 -1.43
C ILE A 34 9.93 -2.49 -0.14
N TYR A 35 10.61 -3.51 0.37
CA TYR A 35 10.32 -4.09 1.68
C TYR A 35 11.14 -3.42 2.78
N PHE A 36 10.49 -2.99 3.86
CA PHE A 36 11.14 -2.41 5.04
C PHE A 36 11.00 -3.33 6.26
N LYS A 37 12.13 -3.78 6.81
CA LYS A 37 12.19 -4.70 7.96
C LYS A 37 12.13 -3.99 9.32
N GLY A 38 12.49 -2.70 9.41
CA GLY A 38 12.69 -2.00 10.68
C GLY A 38 13.96 -2.44 11.44
N TRP A 39 14.15 -1.92 12.66
CA TRP A 39 15.28 -2.29 13.54
C TRP A 39 14.99 -3.63 14.21
N GLU A 40 15.62 -4.71 13.73
CA GLU A 40 15.41 -6.06 14.27
C GLU A 40 13.91 -6.49 14.31
N GLY A 41 13.09 -5.93 13.42
CA GLY A 41 11.64 -6.16 13.38
C GLY A 41 10.78 -5.15 14.15
N LEU A 42 11.39 -4.12 14.74
CA LEU A 42 10.71 -3.04 15.47
C LEU A 42 10.61 -1.76 14.63
N GLY A 43 9.60 -0.95 14.95
CA GLY A 43 9.45 0.41 14.42
C GLY A 43 9.00 0.50 12.95
N ALA A 44 8.87 -0.63 12.23
CA ALA A 44 8.47 -0.63 10.82
C ALA A 44 7.17 0.12 10.55
N SER A 45 6.09 -0.22 11.27
CA SER A 45 4.80 0.46 11.14
C SER A 45 4.87 1.94 11.54
N ALA A 46 5.61 2.28 12.60
CA ALA A 46 5.76 3.68 13.02
C ALA A 46 6.48 4.52 11.95
N VAL A 47 7.52 3.95 11.32
CA VAL A 47 8.24 4.58 10.21
C VAL A 47 7.35 4.73 8.98
N LEU A 48 6.63 3.68 8.57
CA LEU A 48 5.71 3.76 7.42
C LEU A 48 4.62 4.82 7.64
N ASN A 49 4.04 4.89 8.85
CA ASN A 49 3.06 5.93 9.20
C ASN A 49 3.64 7.34 9.08
N LEU A 50 4.86 7.55 9.59
CA LEU A 50 5.51 8.86 9.49
C LEU A 50 5.89 9.21 8.03
N VAL A 51 6.31 8.22 7.23
CA VAL A 51 6.55 8.40 5.79
C VAL A 51 5.26 8.83 5.08
N ALA A 52 4.13 8.15 5.34
CA ALA A 52 2.84 8.51 4.77
C ALA A 52 2.41 9.92 5.16
N GLN A 53 2.48 10.24 6.45
CA GLN A 53 2.15 11.56 6.97
C GLN A 53 2.96 12.66 6.28
N ARG A 54 4.29 12.49 6.15
CA ARG A 54 5.18 13.47 5.53
C ARG A 54 4.94 13.64 4.03
N LEU A 55 4.66 12.55 3.32
CA LEU A 55 4.36 12.61 1.89
C LEU A 55 3.01 13.28 1.61
N LYS A 56 2.00 13.06 2.47
CA LYS A 56 0.70 13.74 2.40
C LYS A 56 0.77 15.21 2.81
N SER A 57 1.59 15.56 3.80
CA SER A 57 1.70 16.95 4.33
C SER A 57 2.75 17.82 3.63
N SER A 58 3.53 17.26 2.71
CA SER A 58 4.61 17.99 2.03
C SER A 58 4.07 19.18 1.25
N THR A 59 4.49 20.38 1.64
CA THR A 59 4.26 21.63 0.91
C THR A 59 5.23 21.83 -0.26
N ARG A 60 6.31 21.03 -0.31
CA ARG A 60 7.16 20.93 -1.51
C ARG A 60 6.47 20.05 -2.54
N SER A 61 6.78 20.27 -3.82
CA SER A 61 6.44 19.36 -4.92
C SER A 61 6.92 17.94 -4.55
N ASN A 62 5.97 17.14 -4.07
CA ASN A 62 6.18 15.72 -3.88
C ASN A 62 6.41 15.12 -5.27
N LYS A 63 7.31 14.14 -5.36
CA LYS A 63 7.54 13.41 -6.62
C LYS A 63 6.36 12.51 -7.00
N PHE A 64 5.39 12.34 -6.10
CA PHE A 64 4.16 11.58 -6.27
C PHE A 64 2.96 12.52 -6.27
N ASP A 65 2.08 12.34 -7.26
CA ASP A 65 0.79 13.00 -7.38
C ASP A 65 -0.22 12.40 -6.38
N VAL A 66 -0.09 11.10 -6.09
CA VAL A 66 -0.98 10.36 -5.19
C VAL A 66 -0.20 9.55 -4.17
N VAL A 67 -0.59 9.65 -2.90
CA VAL A 67 -0.04 8.86 -1.79
C VAL A 67 -1.16 7.97 -1.26
N ILE A 68 -1.01 6.66 -1.43
CA ILE A 68 -1.99 5.66 -1.01
C ILE A 68 -1.45 4.98 0.25
N HIS A 69 -1.91 5.39 1.42
CA HIS A 69 -1.54 4.79 2.70
C HIS A 69 -2.65 3.85 3.18
N VAL A 70 -2.37 2.55 3.16
CA VAL A 70 -3.32 1.51 3.59
C VAL A 70 -2.73 0.69 4.72
N ASP A 71 -3.43 0.68 5.86
CA ASP A 71 -3.10 -0.17 7.00
C ASP A 71 -3.95 -1.45 6.98
N CYS A 72 -3.35 -2.56 6.53
CA CYS A 72 -3.93 -3.90 6.63
C CYS A 72 -3.14 -4.76 7.62
N SER A 73 -2.60 -4.18 8.70
CA SER A 73 -1.89 -4.92 9.76
C SER A 73 -2.74 -6.02 10.41
N VAL A 74 -4.07 -5.85 10.37
CA VAL A 74 -5.06 -6.89 10.63
C VAL A 74 -5.67 -7.27 9.28
N TRP A 75 -5.08 -8.27 8.63
CA TRP A 75 -5.56 -8.74 7.34
C TRP A 75 -6.96 -9.33 7.43
N LYS A 76 -7.84 -8.91 6.53
CA LYS A 76 -9.23 -9.41 6.41
C LYS A 76 -9.40 -10.21 5.12
N SER A 77 -9.28 -9.56 3.97
CA SER A 77 -9.45 -10.17 2.64
C SER A 77 -8.91 -9.26 1.54
N MET A 78 -8.88 -9.76 0.30
CA MET A 78 -8.58 -8.92 -0.87
C MET A 78 -9.66 -7.85 -1.09
N ARG A 79 -10.94 -8.19 -0.83
CA ARG A 79 -12.07 -7.23 -0.80
C ARG A 79 -11.77 -6.05 0.12
N ALA A 80 -11.34 -6.33 1.35
CA ALA A 80 -11.07 -5.29 2.35
C ALA A 80 -9.89 -4.40 1.96
N LEU A 81 -8.83 -4.97 1.38
CA LEU A 81 -7.72 -4.18 0.82
C LEU A 81 -8.21 -3.28 -0.33
N GLN A 82 -9.01 -3.80 -1.25
CA GLN A 82 -9.55 -3.02 -2.37
C GLN A 82 -10.43 -1.86 -1.87
N LYS A 83 -11.27 -2.10 -0.85
CA LYS A 83 -12.10 -1.06 -0.22
C LYS A 83 -11.24 0.03 0.43
N ALA A 84 -10.21 -0.36 1.19
CA ALA A 84 -9.30 0.61 1.81
C ALA A 84 -8.51 1.45 0.79
N VAL A 85 -8.13 0.87 -0.36
CA VAL A 85 -7.54 1.63 -1.47
C VAL A 85 -8.54 2.61 -2.06
N ALA A 86 -9.79 2.18 -2.29
CA ALA A 86 -10.83 3.04 -2.84
C ALA A 86 -11.18 4.22 -1.90
N GLU A 87 -11.26 3.97 -0.60
CA GLU A 87 -11.46 5.00 0.44
C GLU A 87 -10.31 6.01 0.46
N GLU A 88 -9.07 5.52 0.43
CA GLU A 88 -7.87 6.36 0.42
C GLU A 88 -7.72 7.19 -0.87
N LEU A 89 -8.30 6.73 -1.98
CA LEU A 89 -8.38 7.46 -3.25
C LEU A 89 -9.58 8.40 -3.34
N GLU A 90 -10.43 8.43 -2.31
CA GLU A 90 -11.67 9.19 -2.24
C GLU A 90 -12.55 8.93 -3.49
N LEU A 91 -12.72 7.66 -3.85
CA LEU A 91 -13.58 7.31 -4.98
C LEU A 91 -15.04 7.76 -4.72
N PRO A 92 -15.78 8.15 -5.78
CA PRO A 92 -17.13 8.69 -5.61
C PRO A 92 -18.07 7.73 -4.88
N GLN A 93 -19.03 8.28 -4.12
CA GLN A 93 -20.01 7.48 -3.37
C GLN A 93 -20.70 6.40 -4.22
N PRO A 94 -21.15 6.65 -5.47
CA PRO A 94 -21.75 5.59 -6.29
C PRO A 94 -20.82 4.39 -6.57
N VAL A 95 -19.51 4.62 -6.60
CA VAL A 95 -18.51 3.55 -6.71
C VAL A 95 -18.39 2.81 -5.38
N MET A 96 -18.42 3.53 -4.25
CA MET A 96 -18.39 2.93 -2.92
C MET A 96 -19.62 2.06 -2.64
N ASP A 97 -20.80 2.46 -3.12
CA ASP A 97 -22.07 1.72 -2.95
C ASP A 97 -22.04 0.32 -3.59
N ILE A 98 -21.21 0.10 -4.62
CA ILE A 98 -21.03 -1.21 -5.25
C ILE A 98 -20.41 -2.21 -4.24
N PHE A 99 -19.55 -1.76 -3.32
CA PHE A 99 -19.05 -2.65 -2.27
C PHE A 99 -20.17 -3.15 -1.39
N ASP A 100 -21.07 -2.26 -0.98
CA ASP A 100 -22.13 -2.60 -0.04
C ASP A 100 -23.13 -3.55 -0.70
N GLN A 101 -23.50 -3.32 -1.96
CA GLN A 101 -24.33 -4.25 -2.74
C GLN A 101 -23.70 -5.64 -2.84
N CYS A 102 -22.41 -5.72 -3.20
CA CYS A 102 -21.73 -7.00 -3.31
C CYS A 102 -21.55 -7.69 -1.95
N ASP A 103 -21.31 -6.93 -0.88
CA ASP A 103 -21.16 -7.48 0.46
C ASP A 103 -22.50 -8.02 1.01
N GLU A 104 -23.63 -7.38 0.69
CA GLU A 104 -24.98 -7.87 0.99
C GLU A 104 -25.32 -9.15 0.21
N ASP A 105 -25.01 -9.19 -1.08
CA ASP A 105 -25.20 -10.40 -1.91
C ASP A 105 -24.34 -11.57 -1.40
N ASP A 106 -23.09 -11.30 -1.06
CA ASP A 106 -22.19 -12.30 -0.47
C ASP A 106 -22.69 -12.77 0.91
N ASP A 107 -23.23 -11.87 1.75
CA ASP A 107 -23.85 -12.22 3.03
C ASP A 107 -25.10 -13.12 2.83
N PHE A 108 -25.95 -12.81 1.85
CA PHE A 108 -27.13 -13.63 1.50
C PHE A 108 -26.74 -15.03 1.03
N ASN A 109 -25.64 -15.14 0.28
CA ASN A 109 -25.10 -16.40 -0.22
C ASN A 109 -24.19 -17.13 0.80
N GLY A 110 -24.02 -16.59 2.01
CA GLY A 110 -23.21 -17.21 3.06
C GLY A 110 -21.71 -17.24 2.77
N ILE A 111 -21.21 -16.32 1.95
CA ILE A 111 -19.79 -16.21 1.58
C ILE A 111 -19.00 -15.59 2.73
N ASP A 112 -17.99 -16.34 3.22
CA ASP A 112 -17.09 -15.88 4.27
C ASP A 112 -16.35 -14.59 3.89
N LYS A 113 -16.34 -13.61 4.81
CA LYS A 113 -15.73 -12.29 4.60
C LYS A 113 -14.24 -12.36 4.28
N GLY A 114 -13.53 -13.35 4.82
CA GLY A 114 -12.10 -13.57 4.58
C GLY A 114 -11.79 -14.10 3.17
N SER A 115 -12.76 -14.78 2.56
CA SER A 115 -12.65 -15.37 1.21
C SER A 115 -13.07 -14.42 0.07
N ARG A 116 -13.71 -13.29 0.38
CA ARG A 116 -14.20 -12.34 -0.63
C ARG A 116 -13.06 -11.77 -1.48
N GLY A 117 -13.19 -11.95 -2.78
CA GLY A 117 -12.25 -11.48 -3.80
C GLY A 117 -12.38 -9.98 -4.08
N VAL A 118 -11.79 -9.52 -5.18
CA VAL A 118 -11.92 -8.13 -5.68
C VAL A 118 -13.16 -7.98 -6.58
N ILE A 119 -13.71 -6.76 -6.71
CA ILE A 119 -14.83 -6.44 -7.62
C ILE A 119 -14.19 -5.89 -8.89
N ALA A 120 -14.59 -6.43 -10.04
CA ALA A 120 -14.02 -6.06 -11.33
C ALA A 120 -14.28 -4.59 -11.71
N ASP A 121 -15.48 -4.08 -11.44
CA ASP A 121 -15.82 -2.68 -11.71
C ASP A 121 -14.99 -1.72 -10.85
N ILE A 122 -14.88 -1.96 -9.54
CA ILE A 122 -14.01 -1.17 -8.66
C ILE A 122 -12.54 -1.23 -9.10
N ARG A 123 -12.07 -2.40 -9.55
CA ARG A 123 -10.70 -2.56 -10.06
C ARG A 123 -10.45 -1.62 -11.24
N ARG A 124 -11.43 -1.45 -12.13
CA ARG A 124 -11.36 -0.53 -13.27
C ARG A 124 -11.31 0.92 -12.79
N GLU A 125 -12.19 1.32 -11.88
CA GLU A 125 -12.23 2.69 -11.33
C GLU A 125 -10.89 3.08 -10.65
N ILE A 126 -10.32 2.18 -9.84
CA ILE A 126 -9.01 2.39 -9.21
C ILE A 126 -7.92 2.53 -10.27
N PHE A 127 -7.92 1.67 -11.29
CA PHE A 127 -6.93 1.71 -12.36
C PHE A 127 -6.98 3.03 -13.12
N GLU A 128 -8.18 3.46 -13.54
CA GLU A 128 -8.38 4.70 -14.30
C GLU A 128 -7.96 5.93 -13.49
N LYS A 129 -8.27 5.97 -12.19
CA LYS A 129 -7.84 7.04 -11.28
C LYS A 129 -6.31 7.18 -11.19
N LEU A 130 -5.58 6.06 -11.35
CA LEU A 130 -4.13 5.99 -11.17
C LEU A 130 -3.33 5.97 -12.48
N ALA A 131 -3.95 5.69 -13.62
CA ALA A 131 -3.27 5.44 -14.89
C ALA A 131 -2.38 6.61 -15.36
N SER A 132 -2.77 7.85 -15.07
CA SER A 132 -2.04 9.07 -15.46
C SER A 132 -1.26 9.71 -14.31
N SER A 133 -1.18 9.08 -13.15
CA SER A 133 -0.62 9.65 -11.92
C SER A 133 0.63 8.89 -11.51
N ARG A 134 1.66 9.62 -11.09
CA ARG A 134 2.78 9.01 -10.38
C ARG A 134 2.40 8.84 -8.92
N PHE A 135 2.43 7.61 -8.40
CA PHE A 135 1.95 7.33 -7.05
C PHE A 135 2.91 6.50 -6.21
N VAL A 136 2.70 6.57 -4.90
CA VAL A 136 3.35 5.69 -3.93
C VAL A 136 2.30 5.01 -3.05
N VAL A 137 2.42 3.69 -2.93
CA VAL A 137 1.65 2.89 -1.97
C VAL A 137 2.49 2.69 -0.72
N ILE A 138 1.90 2.93 0.44
CA ILE A 138 2.49 2.67 1.75
C ILE A 138 1.60 1.65 2.43
N PHE A 139 2.08 0.42 2.50
CA PHE A 139 1.26 -0.73 2.85
C PHE A 139 1.77 -1.44 4.10
N HIS A 140 0.90 -1.52 5.11
CA HIS A 140 1.15 -2.37 6.27
C HIS A 140 0.56 -3.74 6.02
N ASN A 141 1.41 -4.71 5.68
CA ASN A 141 0.98 -6.04 5.32
C ASN A 141 0.84 -6.93 6.57
N GLY A 142 -0.39 -7.12 7.02
CA GLY A 142 -0.74 -8.08 8.07
C GLY A 142 -1.05 -9.49 7.56
N SER A 143 -0.98 -9.72 6.25
CA SER A 143 -1.14 -11.06 5.68
C SER A 143 0.12 -11.90 5.93
N SER A 144 0.18 -13.11 5.38
CA SER A 144 1.38 -13.94 5.34
C SER A 144 1.93 -14.14 3.93
N ARG A 145 1.40 -13.42 2.93
CA ARG A 145 1.76 -13.57 1.52
C ARG A 145 2.06 -12.25 0.80
N TYR A 146 2.82 -12.37 -0.29
CA TYR A 146 2.96 -11.27 -1.23
C TYR A 146 1.58 -10.92 -1.82
N ILE A 147 1.33 -9.62 -2.01
CA ILE A 147 0.08 -9.11 -2.55
C ILE A 147 0.39 -8.47 -3.90
N ASP A 148 -0.26 -8.96 -4.95
CA ASP A 148 -0.26 -8.28 -6.23
C ASP A 148 -1.32 -7.17 -6.23
N PHE A 149 -0.86 -5.94 -6.15
CA PHE A 149 -1.70 -4.75 -6.14
C PHE A 149 -2.50 -4.55 -7.43
N TYR A 150 -2.07 -5.18 -8.54
CA TYR A 150 -2.82 -5.15 -9.79
C TYR A 150 -4.17 -5.86 -9.66
N GLU A 151 -4.29 -6.87 -8.78
CA GLU A 151 -5.58 -7.52 -8.48
C GLU A 151 -6.61 -6.50 -7.96
N CYS A 152 -6.16 -5.56 -7.12
CA CYS A 152 -7.01 -4.48 -6.60
C CYS A 152 -7.18 -3.30 -7.57
N GLY A 153 -6.50 -3.30 -8.72
CA GLY A 153 -6.58 -2.24 -9.72
C GLY A 153 -5.47 -1.20 -9.62
N VAL A 154 -4.51 -1.37 -8.71
CA VAL A 154 -3.38 -0.44 -8.55
C VAL A 154 -2.24 -0.86 -9.48
N PRO A 155 -1.91 -0.09 -10.54
CA PRO A 155 -0.91 -0.47 -11.53
C PRO A 155 0.51 -0.13 -11.05
N ALA A 156 0.99 -0.86 -10.03
CA ALA A 156 2.33 -0.71 -9.45
C ALA A 156 3.44 -1.24 -10.39
N ILE A 157 3.45 -0.77 -11.64
CA ILE A 157 4.32 -1.23 -12.72
C ILE A 157 5.66 -0.49 -12.66
N PRO A 158 6.82 -1.20 -12.73
CA PRO A 158 8.14 -0.57 -12.59
C PRO A 158 8.41 0.60 -13.54
N PHE A 159 7.94 0.50 -14.80
CA PHE A 159 8.16 1.52 -15.83
C PHE A 159 7.48 2.86 -15.55
N LEU A 160 6.41 2.86 -14.73
CA LEU A 160 5.64 4.07 -14.40
C LEU A 160 6.26 4.88 -13.25
N ARG A 161 7.43 4.48 -12.73
CA ARG A 161 8.14 5.15 -11.61
C ARG A 161 7.30 5.26 -10.33
N ASN A 162 6.25 4.46 -10.25
CA ASN A 162 5.43 4.26 -9.06
C ASN A 162 6.22 3.45 -8.03
N LYS A 163 5.94 3.68 -6.75
CA LYS A 163 6.60 2.96 -5.65
C LYS A 163 5.58 2.24 -4.78
N VAL A 164 6.02 1.14 -4.18
CA VAL A 164 5.31 0.42 -3.13
C VAL A 164 6.32 0.25 -2.01
N LEU A 165 6.12 0.97 -0.91
CA LEU A 165 6.78 0.73 0.36
C LEU A 165 5.87 -0.18 1.18
N TRP A 166 6.39 -1.33 1.61
CA TRP A 166 5.61 -2.21 2.46
C TRP A 166 6.45 -2.83 3.57
N ALA A 167 5.79 -3.19 4.65
CA ALA A 167 6.38 -3.91 5.76
C ALA A 167 5.44 -5.03 6.20
N TRP A 168 6.02 -6.13 6.69
CA TRP A 168 5.25 -7.10 7.47
C TRP A 168 4.91 -6.47 8.81
N ARG A 169 3.77 -6.88 9.38
CA ARG A 169 3.53 -6.60 10.80
C ARG A 169 4.72 -7.06 11.63
N GLY A 170 5.28 -6.15 12.44
CA GLY A 170 6.19 -6.47 13.52
C GLY A 170 5.43 -7.23 14.62
N ARG A 171 5.15 -8.52 14.40
CA ARG A 171 4.98 -9.43 15.53
C ARG A 171 6.39 -9.82 15.93
N PHE A 172 6.70 -9.76 17.22
CA PHE A 172 7.85 -10.47 17.77
C PHE A 172 7.81 -11.90 17.21
N ARG A 173 8.67 -12.18 16.22
CA ARG A 173 9.04 -13.56 15.92
C ARG A 173 10.15 -13.84 16.90
N LEU A 174 9.76 -14.24 18.12
CA LEU A 174 10.66 -14.94 19.01
C LEU A 174 11.14 -16.15 18.20
N GLY A 175 12.41 -16.12 17.81
CA GLY A 175 13.13 -17.29 17.32
C GLY A 175 13.43 -18.24 18.46
#